data_AF-A0AAV3WKZ0-F1
#
_entry.id   AF-A0AAV3WKZ0-F1
#
_cell.length_a   1.000
_cell.length_b   1.000
_cell.length_c   1.000
_cell.angle_alpha   90.00
_cell.angle_beta   90.00
_cell.angle_gamma   90.00
#
_symmetry.space_group_name_H-M   'P 1'
#
loop_
_entity.id
_entity.type
_entity.pdbx_description
1 polymer ?
#
loop_
_entity_poly.entity_id
_entity_poly.type
_entity_poly.pdbx_seq_one_letter_code
_entity_poly.pdbx_strand_id
1 'polypeptide(L)'
;MPLGTYNTVTGGVSDSQFFKFNFDTSNKSLFGNFDVAGGQFIDGELFRQGTIGSKLELRQTANQGTTNILVDQNSGAITVTQVPEPASVLGLLAFGALGATLKGKKKLAAQKAEA
;
A
#
# COMPACT_ATOMS: atom_id res chain seq x y z
N MET A 1 -20.14 -24.08 -14.47
CA MET A 1 -19.79 -24.03 -13.03
C MET A 1 -19.89 -22.59 -12.57
N PRO A 2 -20.70 -22.24 -11.57
CA PRO A 2 -20.75 -20.86 -11.10
C PRO A 2 -19.45 -20.55 -10.32
N LEU A 3 -18.79 -19.47 -10.74
CA LEU A 3 -17.57 -18.92 -10.13
C LEU A 3 -17.94 -18.11 -8.87
N GLY A 4 -17.36 -18.49 -7.73
CA GLY A 4 -17.04 -17.61 -6.60
C GLY A 4 -18.19 -17.18 -5.69
N THR A 5 -18.29 -17.79 -4.51
CA THR A 5 -18.94 -17.16 -3.35
C THR A 5 -18.01 -16.06 -2.83
N TYR A 6 -18.28 -14.80 -3.19
CA TYR A 6 -17.55 -13.67 -2.63
C TYR A 6 -17.96 -13.51 -1.16
N ASN A 7 -17.02 -13.69 -0.22
CA ASN A 7 -17.27 -13.27 1.16
C ASN A 7 -17.26 -11.74 1.20
N THR A 8 -18.41 -11.17 1.49
CA THR A 8 -18.58 -9.72 1.59
C THR A 8 -17.91 -9.23 2.88
N VAL A 9 -16.99 -8.27 2.76
CA VAL A 9 -16.53 -7.48 3.90
C VAL A 9 -17.74 -6.74 4.46
N THR A 10 -18.28 -7.22 5.58
CA THR A 10 -19.48 -6.63 6.20
C THR A 10 -19.04 -5.83 7.41
N GLY A 11 -19.28 -4.50 7.39
CA GLY A 11 -18.83 -3.62 8.47
C GLY A 11 -17.31 -3.57 8.65
N GLY A 12 -16.53 -3.84 7.60
CA GLY A 12 -15.06 -3.84 7.66
C GLY A 12 -14.42 -5.15 8.12
N VAL A 13 -15.19 -6.22 8.33
CA VAL A 13 -14.67 -7.54 8.70
C VAL A 13 -14.97 -8.56 7.61
N SER A 14 -13.95 -9.33 7.24
CA SER A 14 -14.08 -10.54 6.44
C SER A 14 -13.81 -11.74 7.34
N ASP A 15 -14.77 -12.65 7.51
CA ASP A 15 -14.65 -13.82 8.39
C ASP A 15 -15.09 -15.08 7.66
N SER A 16 -14.18 -16.05 7.55
CA SER A 16 -14.41 -17.33 6.89
C SER A 16 -13.44 -18.38 7.41
N GLN A 17 -13.71 -19.65 7.11
CA GLN A 17 -12.83 -20.76 7.50
C GLN A 17 -11.45 -20.73 6.83
N PHE A 18 -11.22 -19.88 5.83
CA PHE A 18 -9.96 -19.81 5.07
C PHE A 18 -9.24 -18.48 5.19
N PHE A 19 -9.94 -17.44 5.63
CA PHE A 19 -9.36 -16.11 5.81
C PHE A 19 -10.21 -15.30 6.79
N LYS A 20 -9.51 -14.55 7.64
CA LYS A 20 -10.07 -13.61 8.59
C LYS A 20 -9.21 -12.34 8.63
N PHE A 21 -9.80 -11.20 8.29
CA PHE A 21 -9.09 -9.92 8.32
C PHE A 21 -10.05 -8.75 8.50
N ASN A 22 -9.52 -7.62 9.00
CA ASN A 22 -10.23 -6.35 8.98
C ASN A 22 -9.75 -5.50 7.80
N PHE A 23 -10.69 -4.81 7.15
CA PHE A 23 -10.47 -3.93 6.02
C PHE A 23 -11.18 -2.60 6.23
N ASP A 24 -10.43 -1.50 6.23
CA ASP A 24 -10.97 -0.14 6.26
C ASP A 24 -11.33 0.28 4.85
N THR A 25 -12.63 0.41 4.56
CA THR A 25 -13.12 0.81 3.24
C THR A 25 -12.80 2.26 2.89
N SER A 26 -12.57 3.11 3.89
CA SER A 26 -12.25 4.53 3.70
C SER A 26 -10.81 4.70 3.23
N ASN A 27 -9.89 4.03 3.92
CA ASN A 27 -8.45 4.09 3.65
C ASN A 27 -7.95 2.99 2.70
N LYS A 28 -8.83 2.06 2.32
CA LYS A 28 -8.53 0.88 1.50
C LYS A 28 -7.35 0.06 2.04
N SER A 29 -7.31 -0.15 3.35
CA SER A 29 -6.19 -0.76 4.05
C SER A 29 -6.61 -1.92 4.95
N LEU A 30 -5.71 -2.90 5.13
CA LEU A 30 -5.86 -3.97 6.11
C LEU A 30 -5.34 -3.50 7.47
N PHE A 31 -5.95 -3.98 8.56
CA PHE A 31 -5.50 -3.63 9.92
C PHE A 31 -5.84 -4.71 10.95
N GLY A 32 -5.16 -4.65 12.10
CA GLY A 32 -5.39 -5.56 13.21
C GLY A 32 -5.01 -7.00 12.89
N ASN A 33 -5.75 -7.95 13.44
CA ASN A 33 -5.52 -9.38 13.23
C ASN A 33 -5.74 -9.76 11.76
N PHE A 34 -4.85 -10.61 11.27
CA PHE A 34 -4.84 -11.11 9.91
C PHE A 34 -4.59 -12.60 9.93
N ASP A 35 -5.37 -13.34 9.17
CA ASP A 35 -5.25 -14.76 8.93
C ASP A 35 -5.70 -15.04 7.49
N VAL A 36 -4.83 -15.64 6.68
CA VAL A 36 -5.14 -16.07 5.32
C VAL A 36 -4.51 -17.42 5.07
N ALA A 37 -5.33 -18.32 4.50
CA ALA A 37 -5.06 -19.74 4.31
C ALA A 37 -4.91 -20.53 5.61
N GLY A 38 -5.38 -20.01 6.75
CA GLY A 38 -5.29 -20.65 8.07
C GLY A 38 -6.20 -21.86 8.29
N GLY A 39 -6.67 -22.53 7.22
CA GLY A 39 -7.53 -23.71 7.32
C GLY A 39 -6.86 -24.86 8.10
N GLN A 40 -5.53 -24.98 8.00
CA GLN A 40 -4.70 -25.91 8.79
C GLN A 40 -5.19 -27.37 8.70
N PHE A 41 -5.78 -27.76 7.57
CA PHE A 41 -6.43 -29.07 7.43
C PHE A 41 -5.48 -30.13 6.85
N ILE A 42 -4.36 -29.72 6.24
CA ILE A 42 -3.44 -30.60 5.53
C ILE A 42 -2.00 -30.26 5.92
N ASP A 43 -1.17 -31.29 6.10
CA ASP A 43 0.26 -31.09 6.32
C ASP A 43 0.95 -30.42 5.14
N GLY A 44 1.85 -29.51 5.47
CA GLY A 44 2.59 -28.72 4.49
C GLY A 44 1.85 -27.46 4.01
N GLU A 45 0.59 -27.25 4.41
CA GLU A 45 -0.16 -26.04 4.08
C GLU A 45 0.56 -24.80 4.64
N LEU A 46 0.80 -23.82 3.77
CA LEU A 46 1.40 -22.54 4.13
C LEU A 46 0.33 -21.49 4.33
N PHE A 47 0.39 -20.80 5.46
CA PHE A 47 -0.58 -19.77 5.81
C PHE A 47 0.09 -18.58 6.46
N ARG A 48 -0.58 -17.43 6.38
CA ARG A 48 -0.08 -16.16 6.88
C ARG A 48 -0.98 -15.66 7.99
N GLN A 49 -0.39 -15.40 9.15
CA GLN A 49 -1.15 -14.93 10.31
C GLN A 49 -0.39 -13.90 11.16
N GLY A 50 -1.12 -13.16 11.97
CA GLY A 50 -0.57 -12.23 12.96
C GLY A 50 -1.28 -10.88 12.93
N THR A 51 -0.53 -9.80 13.12
CA THR A 51 -1.07 -8.43 13.19
C THR A 51 -0.46 -7.56 12.09
N ILE A 52 -1.32 -6.98 11.24
CA ILE A 52 -0.90 -6.03 10.20
C ILE A 52 -0.11 -4.87 10.83
N GLY A 53 1.04 -4.54 10.24
CA GLY A 53 1.90 -3.44 10.69
C GLY A 53 2.76 -3.74 11.92
N SER A 54 2.66 -4.95 12.49
CA SER A 54 3.47 -5.36 13.64
C SER A 54 4.17 -6.69 13.38
N LYS A 55 3.49 -7.82 13.61
CA LYS A 55 4.09 -9.15 13.54
C LYS A 55 3.24 -10.03 12.62
N LEU A 56 3.68 -10.21 11.40
CA LEU A 56 3.11 -11.14 10.43
C LEU A 56 4.08 -12.30 10.22
N GLU A 57 3.56 -13.51 10.35
CA GLU A 57 4.29 -14.76 10.25
C GLU A 57 3.80 -15.54 9.03
N LEU A 58 4.73 -16.13 8.29
CA LEU A 58 4.47 -17.26 7.42
C LEU A 58 4.69 -18.53 8.24
N ARG A 59 3.65 -19.37 8.29
CA ARG A 59 3.68 -20.62 9.04
C ARG A 59 3.30 -21.78 8.14
N GLN A 60 3.73 -22.96 8.53
CA GLN A 60 3.40 -24.21 7.86
C GLN A 60 2.73 -25.17 8.83
N THR A 61 1.64 -25.78 8.40
CA THR A 61 0.96 -26.85 9.14
C THR A 61 1.80 -28.13 9.12
N ALA A 62 1.88 -28.80 10.27
CA ALA A 62 2.59 -30.06 10.45
C ALA A 62 1.83 -30.99 11.40
N ASN A 63 2.15 -32.28 11.33
CA ASN A 63 1.54 -33.35 12.14
C ASN A 63 0.02 -33.42 11.97
N GLN A 64 -0.45 -33.63 10.74
CA GLN A 64 -1.84 -33.70 10.31
C GLN A 64 -2.73 -32.56 10.81
N GLY A 65 -2.27 -31.31 10.72
CA GLY A 65 -3.07 -30.17 11.21
C GLY A 65 -2.90 -29.83 12.68
N THR A 66 -2.15 -30.62 13.45
CA THR A 66 -2.12 -30.46 14.91
C THR A 66 -1.10 -29.44 15.40
N THR A 67 -0.10 -29.10 14.58
CA THR A 67 0.98 -28.18 14.95
C THR A 67 1.34 -27.23 13.82
N ASN A 68 1.91 -26.07 14.17
CA ASN A 68 2.25 -25.03 13.21
C ASN A 68 3.71 -24.58 13.40
N ILE A 69 4.52 -24.80 12.37
CA ILE A 69 5.94 -24.44 12.32
C ILE A 69 6.07 -23.01 11.81
N LEU A 70 6.93 -22.20 12.46
CA LEU A 70 7.30 -20.88 11.94
C LEU A 70 8.26 -21.06 10.77
N VAL A 71 7.89 -20.55 9.60
CA VAL A 71 8.73 -20.58 8.38
C VAL A 71 9.48 -19.27 8.24
N ASP A 72 8.76 -18.16 8.38
CA ASP A 72 9.31 -16.82 8.26
C ASP A 72 8.45 -15.83 9.05
N GLN A 73 8.99 -14.66 9.36
CA GLN A 73 8.25 -13.56 9.95
C GLN A 73 8.82 -12.23 9.50
N ASN A 74 7.98 -11.21 9.43
CA ASN A 74 8.49 -9.87 9.18
C ASN A 74 9.46 -9.45 10.29
N SER A 75 10.57 -8.82 9.91
CA SER A 75 11.61 -8.35 10.84
C SER A 75 11.22 -7.08 11.60
N GLY A 76 9.98 -6.59 11.44
CA GLY A 76 9.46 -5.38 12.07
C GLY A 76 8.75 -4.45 11.08
N ALA A 77 8.77 -3.15 11.39
CA ALA A 77 8.10 -2.12 10.60
C ALA A 77 8.70 -2.03 9.19
N ILE A 78 7.84 -2.13 8.17
CA ILE A 78 8.20 -1.74 6.80
C ILE A 78 8.22 -0.22 6.77
N THR A 79 9.40 0.37 6.95
CA THR A 79 9.57 1.82 6.85
C THR A 79 9.44 2.22 5.38
N VAL A 80 8.27 2.72 5.00
CA VAL A 80 8.08 3.36 3.70
C VAL A 80 8.68 4.76 3.79
N THR A 81 9.91 4.92 3.31
CA THR A 81 10.48 6.25 3.08
C THR A 81 9.75 6.88 1.91
N GLN A 82 8.92 7.88 2.20
CA GLN A 82 8.42 8.81 1.19
C GLN A 82 9.66 9.43 0.52
N VAL A 83 9.93 9.06 -0.73
CA VAL A 83 10.97 9.71 -1.52
C VAL A 83 10.46 11.11 -1.83
N PRO A 84 11.09 12.18 -1.30
CA PRO A 84 10.68 13.54 -1.65
C PRO A 84 10.78 13.68 -3.16
N GLU A 85 9.73 14.19 -3.81
CA GLU A 85 9.81 14.51 -5.23
C GLU A 85 11.04 15.40 -5.46
N PRO A 86 11.87 15.10 -6.47
CA PRO A 86 13.07 15.88 -6.70
C PRO A 86 12.67 17.35 -6.88
N ALA A 87 13.33 18.23 -6.12
CA ALA A 87 13.10 19.68 -6.12
C ALA A 87 13.18 20.34 -7.53
N SER A 88 13.59 19.57 -8.54
CA SER A 88 13.53 19.85 -9.96
C SER A 88 12.15 20.34 -10.45
N VAL A 89 11.03 19.87 -9.89
CA VAL A 89 9.68 20.31 -10.33
C VAL A 89 9.40 21.76 -9.91
N LEU A 90 9.76 22.13 -8.67
CA LEU A 90 9.66 23.51 -8.17
C LEU A 90 10.66 24.44 -8.88
N GLY A 91 11.87 23.94 -9.16
CA GLY A 91 12.87 24.65 -9.94
C GLY A 91 12.41 24.99 -11.36
N LEU A 92 11.82 24.02 -12.09
CA LEU A 92 11.30 24.25 -13.44
C LEU A 92 10.18 25.31 -13.47
N LEU A 93 9.28 25.30 -12.49
CA LEU A 93 8.19 26.28 -12.39
C LEU A 93 8.73 27.70 -12.12
N ALA A 94 9.73 27.83 -11.24
CA ALA A 94 10.36 29.11 -10.94
C ALA A 94 11.14 29.68 -12.14
N PHE A 95 11.90 28.86 -12.87
CA PHE A 95 12.59 29.29 -14.09
C PHE A 95 11.62 29.60 -15.24
N GLY A 96 10.53 28.85 -15.38
CA GLY A 96 9.48 29.10 -16.36
C GLY A 96 8.80 30.47 -16.15
N ALA A 97 8.48 30.82 -14.90
CA ALA A 97 7.90 32.12 -14.55
C ALA A 97 8.88 33.29 -14.78
N LEU A 98 10.16 33.10 -14.48
CA LEU A 98 11.18 34.13 -14.71
C LEU A 98 11.45 34.36 -16.21
N GLY A 99 11.42 33.31 -17.03
CA GLY A 99 11.53 33.41 -18.49
C GLY A 99 10.37 34.15 -19.16
N ALA A 100 9.14 34.00 -18.65
CA ALA A 100 7.96 34.67 -19.18
C ALA A 100 7.96 36.20 -18.90
N THR A 101 8.40 36.60 -17.71
CA THR A 101 8.44 38.03 -17.31
C THR A 101 9.51 38.83 -18.08
N LEU A 102 10.63 38.20 -18.45
CA LEU A 102 11.69 38.83 -19.26
C LEU A 102 11.27 39.10 -20.71
N LYS A 103 10.43 38.24 -21.31
CA LYS A 103 9.89 38.48 -22.67
C LYS A 103 8.84 39.61 -22.70
N GLY A 104 8.06 39.77 -21.63
CA GLY A 104 7.07 40.85 -21.53
C GLY A 104 7.71 42.25 -21.49
N LYS A 105 8.83 42.42 -20.77
CA LYS A 105 9.51 43.72 -20.66
C LYS A 105 10.16 44.19 -21.96
N LYS A 106 10.66 43.28 -22.80
CA LYS A 106 11.22 43.64 -24.12
C LYS A 106 10.15 44.18 -25.09
N LYS A 107 8.91 43.65 -25.03
CA LYS A 107 7.82 44.10 -25.91
C LYS A 107 7.28 45.48 -25.53
N LEU A 108 7.24 45.83 -24.23
CA LEU A 108 6.88 47.18 -23.78
C LEU A 108 7.97 48.23 -24.04
N ALA A 109 9.25 47.86 -23.98
CA ALA A 109 10.34 48.79 -24.28
C ALA A 109 10.40 49.15 -25.78
N ALA A 110 10.07 48.20 -26.67
CA ALA A 110 9.99 48.46 -28.10
C ALA A 110 8.79 49.35 -28.49
N GLN A 111 7.64 49.19 -27.83
CA GLN A 111 6.45 50.04 -28.08
C GLN A 111 6.57 51.48 -27.55
N LYS A 112 7.50 51.74 -26.62
CA LYS A 112 7.78 53.09 -26.11
C LYS A 112 8.84 53.86 -26.90
N ALA A 113 9.50 53.20 -27.86
CA ALA A 113 10.55 53.82 -28.69
C ALA A 113 10.02 54.28 -30.06
N GLU A 114 8.74 54.10 -30.36
CA GLU A 114 8.12 54.40 -31.66
C GLU A 114 6.88 55.32 -31.54
N ALA A 115 6.74 56.05 -30.43
CA ALA A 115 5.68 57.03 -30.17
C ALA A 115 6.25 58.43 -29.96
#